data_AF-A0AAY4A915-F1
#
_entry.id   AF-A0AAY4A915-F1
#
_cell.length_a   1.000
_cell.length_b   1.000
_cell.length_c   1.000
_cell.angle_alpha   90.00
_cell.angle_beta   90.00
_cell.angle_gamma   90.00
#
_symmetry.space_group_name_H-M   'P 1'
#
loop_
_entity.id
_entity.type
_entity.pdbx_description
1 polymer ?
#
loop_
_entity_poly.entity_id
_entity_poly.type
_entity_poly.pdbx_seq_one_letter_code
_entity_poly.pdbx_strand_id
1 'polypeptide(L)'
;MLSVGLIVLAGWPIVSGLTEKSKSRTVSWILSCLCLALFPLMPVVGREPNVTLKSHTSTQERSSDFFLPGCVLCVCMATVALCAYVLTSTHSSLQRKEGLPLVNQIISWSTLISSFVVPLLSSTRLFHRLLSILLSLVSTFLLLSTGCEALFPPVLSCLMFVWINIEQEALQSKGLCLFKTLQLSSTDFSDSIDITKIRQLRLDDIRRSYFFVFFIIMAFFGTGNIASINSFDPASVYCFLTVFNPFIMGALMMWKVLIPFVIVMCTFESIQVSTQLSSRSLFLIVLVISDLMALHFFFLVQDYGSWLDIGTSISHYVIVMSMTIFLMVLSVFTHILTSKRILVGRRMKMHFR
;
A
#
# COMPACT_ATOMS: atom_id res chain seq x y z
N MET A 1 4.88 15.94 -12.93
CA MET A 1 3.84 16.59 -12.10
C MET A 1 3.68 15.90 -10.74
N LEU A 2 3.48 14.58 -10.68
CA LEU A 2 3.34 13.84 -9.41
C LEU A 2 4.53 13.99 -8.45
N SER A 3 5.78 13.93 -8.95
CA SER A 3 6.98 14.16 -8.13
C SER A 3 7.03 15.56 -7.50
N VAL A 4 6.52 16.58 -8.21
CA VAL A 4 6.41 17.95 -7.68
C VAL A 4 5.38 17.99 -6.54
N GLY A 5 4.23 17.32 -6.71
CA GLY A 5 3.24 17.17 -5.65
C GLY A 5 3.80 16.52 -4.39
N LEU A 6 4.64 15.48 -4.53
CA LEU A 6 5.32 14.84 -3.40
C LEU A 6 6.31 15.77 -2.68
N ILE A 7 7.04 16.61 -3.42
CA ILE A 7 7.95 17.61 -2.83
C ILE A 7 7.15 18.65 -2.02
N VAL A 8 6.01 19.11 -2.54
CA VAL A 8 5.12 20.02 -1.81
C VAL A 8 4.59 19.36 -0.53
N LEU A 9 4.19 18.09 -0.59
CA LEU A 9 3.77 17.31 0.58
C LEU A 9 4.89 17.09 1.60
N ALA A 10 6.14 16.95 1.14
CA ALA A 10 7.30 16.83 2.02
C ALA A 10 7.48 18.07 2.90
N GLY A 11 7.05 19.25 2.44
CA GLY A 11 7.12 20.51 3.20
C GLY A 11 6.07 20.65 4.31
N TRP A 12 5.02 19.84 4.34
CA TRP A 12 3.91 19.99 5.30
C TRP A 12 4.35 19.95 6.79
N PRO A 13 5.21 19.02 7.24
CA PRO A 13 5.68 18.99 8.63
C PRO A 13 6.47 20.24 9.05
N ILE A 14 7.10 20.90 8.08
CA ILE A 14 7.84 22.15 8.30
C ILE A 14 6.84 23.29 8.54
N VAL A 15 5.84 23.42 7.66
CA VAL A 15 4.80 24.46 7.74
C VAL A 15 3.94 24.32 9.01
N SER A 16 3.67 23.08 9.44
CA SER A 16 2.84 22.80 10.61
C SER A 16 3.59 22.88 11.95
N GLY A 17 4.89 23.20 11.96
CA GLY A 17 5.69 23.31 13.18
C GLY A 17 5.97 21.97 13.88
N LEU A 18 5.68 20.83 13.24
CA LEU A 18 5.94 19.49 13.78
C LEU A 18 7.44 19.18 13.95
N THR A 19 8.27 19.88 13.17
CA THR A 19 9.73 19.75 13.19
C THR A 19 10.35 20.04 14.56
N GLU A 20 9.80 20.98 15.33
CA GLU A 20 10.32 21.34 16.66
C GLU A 20 10.06 20.24 17.70
N LYS A 21 8.94 19.52 17.57
CA LYS A 21 8.53 18.47 18.52
C LYS A 21 9.16 17.13 18.21
N SER A 22 9.28 16.75 16.93
CA SER A 22 9.80 15.44 16.52
C SER A 22 10.59 15.51 15.22
N LYS A 23 11.90 15.79 15.38
CA LYS A 23 12.84 15.87 14.26
C LYS A 23 12.94 14.54 13.51
N SER A 24 12.95 13.41 14.23
CA SER A 24 13.13 12.08 13.63
C SER A 24 11.97 11.71 12.68
N ARG A 25 10.71 11.89 13.12
CA ARG A 25 9.55 11.52 12.29
C ARG A 25 9.36 12.48 11.10
N THR A 26 9.69 13.75 11.29
CA THR A 26 9.69 14.75 10.22
C THR A 26 10.73 14.42 9.14
N VAL A 27 11.97 14.10 9.53
CA VAL A 27 13.03 13.71 8.59
C VAL A 27 12.65 12.42 7.86
N SER A 28 12.08 11.44 8.58
CA SER A 28 11.61 10.18 7.97
C SER A 28 10.49 10.42 6.94
N TRP A 29 9.56 11.35 7.18
CA TRP A 29 8.52 11.73 6.21
C TRP A 29 9.12 12.34 4.95
N ILE A 30 10.00 13.35 5.13
CA ILE A 30 10.65 14.04 4.02
C ILE A 30 11.44 13.04 3.16
N LEU A 31 12.24 12.19 3.80
CA LEU A 31 13.03 11.18 3.10
C LEU A 31 12.15 10.18 2.33
N SER A 32 11.05 9.74 2.93
CA SER A 32 10.11 8.80 2.29
C SER A 32 9.37 9.44 1.10
N CYS A 33 8.96 10.70 1.22
CA CYS A 33 8.35 11.47 0.12
C CYS A 33 9.34 11.67 -1.04
N LEU A 34 10.61 12.02 -0.73
CA LEU A 34 11.65 12.20 -1.74
C LEU A 34 12.00 10.88 -2.43
N CYS A 35 12.08 9.78 -1.69
CA CYS A 35 12.31 8.46 -2.25
C CYS A 35 11.17 8.05 -3.21
N LEU A 36 9.90 8.27 -2.81
CA LEU A 36 8.77 7.97 -3.67
C LEU A 36 8.70 8.88 -4.91
N ALA A 37 9.21 10.12 -4.83
CA ALA A 37 9.23 11.08 -5.94
C ALA A 37 10.14 10.66 -7.11
N LEU A 38 11.07 9.73 -6.87
CA LEU A 38 11.95 9.17 -7.89
C LEU A 38 11.23 8.20 -8.84
N PHE A 39 10.20 7.49 -8.36
CA PHE A 39 9.55 6.44 -9.15
C PHE A 39 8.81 6.97 -10.40
N PRO A 40 8.03 8.07 -10.33
CA PRO A 40 7.43 8.66 -11.53
C PRO A 40 8.45 9.22 -12.54
N LEU A 41 9.72 9.38 -12.16
CA LEU A 41 10.81 9.86 -13.01
C LEU A 41 11.61 8.72 -13.64
N MET A 42 11.44 7.49 -13.17
CA MET A 42 12.14 6.33 -13.71
C MET A 42 11.59 5.98 -15.10
N PRO A 43 12.46 5.70 -16.08
CA PRO A 43 12.01 5.35 -17.43
C PRO A 43 11.16 4.07 -17.38
N VAL A 44 10.08 4.06 -18.17
CA VAL A 44 9.23 2.87 -18.35
C VAL A 44 10.10 1.77 -18.94
N VAL A 45 10.33 0.71 -18.16
CA VAL A 45 11.33 -0.33 -18.45
C VAL A 45 10.90 -1.13 -19.68
N GLY A 46 11.58 -0.86 -20.79
CA GLY A 46 11.50 -1.61 -22.03
C GLY A 46 12.85 -1.59 -22.73
N ARG A 47 13.84 -2.30 -22.16
CA ARG A 47 15.01 -2.94 -22.80
C ARG A 47 16.13 -3.12 -21.76
N GLU A 48 16.68 -4.33 -21.72
CA GLU A 48 17.81 -4.82 -20.90
C GLU A 48 17.47 -5.26 -19.45
N PRO A 49 17.39 -6.59 -19.19
CA PRO A 49 17.32 -7.15 -17.85
C PRO A 49 18.73 -7.20 -17.24
N ASN A 50 19.33 -6.05 -16.94
CA ASN A 50 20.54 -5.99 -16.12
C ASN A 50 20.19 -5.56 -14.70
N VAL A 51 19.51 -6.46 -13.99
CA VAL A 51 19.33 -6.34 -12.55
C VAL A 51 20.32 -7.28 -11.86
N THR A 52 21.61 -6.91 -11.85
CA THR A 52 22.46 -7.30 -10.72
C THR A 52 22.03 -6.46 -9.53
N LEU A 53 20.87 -6.78 -8.95
CA LEU A 53 20.53 -6.35 -7.61
C LEU A 53 21.52 -7.08 -6.70
N LYS A 54 22.69 -6.49 -6.48
CA LYS A 54 23.39 -6.74 -5.23
C LYS A 54 22.44 -6.23 -4.16
N SER A 55 21.64 -7.13 -3.61
CA SER A 55 20.91 -6.91 -2.37
C SER A 55 21.93 -6.54 -1.32
N HIS A 56 22.26 -5.25 -1.22
CA HIS A 56 22.73 -4.69 0.02
C HIS A 56 21.52 -4.75 0.95
N THR A 57 21.36 -5.89 1.60
CA THR A 57 20.58 -5.98 2.83
C THR A 57 21.22 -5.01 3.80
N SER A 58 20.71 -3.79 3.88
CA SER A 58 20.98 -2.91 5.00
C SER A 58 20.28 -3.53 6.21
N THR A 59 20.90 -4.56 6.79
CA THR A 59 20.65 -5.00 8.16
C THR A 59 21.14 -3.88 9.07
N GLN A 60 20.31 -2.85 9.25
CA GLN A 60 20.47 -1.95 10.37
C GLN A 60 19.83 -2.63 11.58
N GLU A 61 20.61 -3.52 12.21
CA GLU A 61 20.36 -3.95 13.57
C GLU A 61 20.42 -2.71 14.46
N ARG A 62 19.26 -2.29 14.96
CA ARG A 62 19.20 -1.51 16.19
C ARG A 62 18.30 -2.28 17.15
N SER A 63 18.96 -3.11 17.93
CA SER A 63 18.43 -3.77 19.11
C SER A 63 17.93 -2.73 20.12
N SER A 64 16.66 -2.82 20.47
CA SER A 64 16.16 -2.47 21.79
C SER A 64 14.86 -3.24 22.02
N ASP A 65 14.98 -4.32 22.76
CA ASP A 65 13.99 -5.07 23.53
C ASP A 65 12.50 -4.77 23.28
N PHE A 66 11.80 -5.72 22.65
CA PHE A 66 10.38 -5.91 22.96
C PHE A 66 9.94 -7.37 22.82
N PHE A 67 9.46 -7.91 23.94
CA PHE A 67 9.08 -9.29 24.20
C PHE A 67 7.84 -9.72 23.40
N LEU A 68 7.96 -10.82 22.64
CA LEU A 68 6.96 -11.78 22.16
C LEU A 68 5.51 -11.28 21.84
N PRO A 69 5.30 -10.78 20.60
CA PRO A 69 4.21 -11.21 19.71
C PRO A 69 4.72 -11.54 18.28
N GLY A 70 5.96 -12.04 18.19
CA GLY A 70 6.81 -11.99 16.99
C GLY A 70 6.67 -13.10 15.93
N CYS A 71 5.97 -14.20 16.16
CA CYS A 71 5.99 -15.33 15.20
C CYS A 71 5.41 -14.98 13.82
N VAL A 72 4.27 -14.29 13.76
CA VAL A 72 3.64 -13.94 12.47
C VAL A 72 4.50 -12.94 11.69
N LEU A 73 5.12 -11.97 12.38
CA LEU A 73 6.00 -11.00 11.74
C LEU A 73 7.29 -11.66 11.22
N CYS A 74 7.90 -12.56 12.00
CA CYS A 74 9.05 -13.34 11.56
C CYS A 74 8.71 -14.21 10.34
N VAL A 75 7.54 -14.84 10.33
CA VAL A 75 7.04 -15.59 9.18
C VAL A 75 6.89 -14.67 7.97
N CYS A 76 6.29 -13.49 8.11
CA CYS A 76 6.16 -12.56 6.99
C CYS A 76 7.52 -12.05 6.46
N MET A 77 8.50 -11.81 7.33
CA MET A 77 9.85 -11.41 6.92
C MET A 77 10.56 -12.56 6.18
N ALA A 78 10.41 -13.79 6.68
CA ALA A 78 10.93 -14.98 6.03
C ALA A 78 10.27 -15.21 4.66
N THR A 79 8.95 -14.96 4.52
CA THR A 79 8.27 -15.08 3.22
C THR A 79 8.77 -14.06 2.20
N VAL A 80 9.09 -12.83 2.62
CA VAL A 80 9.68 -11.82 1.71
C VAL A 80 11.07 -12.24 1.24
N ALA A 81 11.92 -12.72 2.15
CA ALA A 81 13.24 -13.24 1.79
C ALA A 81 13.14 -14.46 0.85
N LEU A 82 12.21 -15.37 1.11
CA LEU A 82 11.93 -16.51 0.25
C LEU A 82 11.47 -16.07 -1.15
N CYS A 83 10.63 -15.04 -1.25
CA CYS A 83 10.18 -14.52 -2.55
C CYS A 83 11.32 -13.90 -3.36
N ALA A 84 12.23 -13.16 -2.71
CA ALA A 84 13.43 -12.64 -3.36
C ALA A 84 14.34 -13.77 -3.88
N TYR A 85 14.48 -14.86 -3.11
CA TYR A 85 15.20 -16.06 -3.54
C TYR A 85 14.50 -16.76 -4.72
N VAL A 86 13.17 -16.92 -4.68
CA VAL A 86 12.40 -17.52 -5.79
C VAL A 86 12.51 -16.69 -7.05
N LEU A 87 12.47 -15.36 -6.95
CA LEU A 87 12.62 -14.47 -8.09
C LEU A 87 14.00 -14.63 -8.75
N THR A 88 15.07 -14.56 -7.96
CA THR A 88 16.45 -14.69 -8.46
C THR A 88 16.74 -16.07 -9.04
N SER A 89 16.28 -17.14 -8.39
CA SER A 89 16.42 -18.50 -8.90
C SER A 89 15.60 -18.74 -10.18
N THR A 90 14.38 -18.20 -10.27
CA THR A 90 13.56 -18.28 -11.49
C THR A 90 14.24 -17.55 -12.65
N HIS A 91 14.75 -16.34 -12.40
CA HIS A 91 15.50 -15.60 -13.41
C HIS A 91 16.75 -16.38 -13.89
N SER A 92 17.52 -16.95 -12.96
CA SER A 92 18.70 -17.76 -13.32
C SER A 92 18.34 -19.02 -14.12
N SER A 93 17.23 -19.69 -13.81
CA SER A 93 16.79 -20.92 -14.50
C SER A 93 16.29 -20.61 -15.92
N LEU A 94 15.57 -19.50 -16.07
CA LEU A 94 15.14 -19.00 -17.39
C LEU A 94 16.33 -18.59 -18.26
N GLN A 95 17.36 -17.95 -17.69
CA GLN A 95 18.60 -17.64 -18.42
C GLN A 95 19.33 -18.90 -18.89
N ARG A 96 19.29 -19.99 -18.10
CA ARG A 96 19.87 -21.29 -18.47
C ARG A 96 18.99 -22.12 -19.41
N LYS A 97 17.79 -21.63 -19.77
CA LYS A 97 16.78 -22.35 -20.58
C LYS A 97 16.31 -23.67 -19.97
N GLU A 98 16.43 -23.83 -18.66
CA GLU A 98 16.00 -25.03 -17.93
C GLU A 98 14.47 -25.05 -17.66
N GLY A 99 13.77 -23.99 -18.05
CA GLY A 99 12.33 -23.83 -17.83
C GLY A 99 12.00 -23.28 -16.45
N LEU A 100 10.74 -23.40 -16.03
CA LEU A 100 10.29 -22.99 -14.70
C LEU A 100 10.39 -24.17 -13.73
N PRO A 101 11.24 -24.11 -12.69
CA PRO A 101 11.30 -25.19 -11.71
C PRO A 101 9.98 -25.29 -10.92
N LEU A 102 9.46 -26.53 -10.80
CA LEU A 102 8.19 -26.82 -10.14
C LEU A 102 8.15 -26.33 -8.68
N VAL A 103 9.27 -26.38 -7.97
CA VAL A 103 9.37 -25.92 -6.59
C VAL A 103 9.09 -24.41 -6.49
N ASN A 104 9.67 -23.61 -7.39
CA ASN A 104 9.44 -22.17 -7.42
C ASN A 104 7.99 -21.84 -7.75
N GLN A 105 7.39 -22.61 -8.66
CA GLN A 105 5.98 -22.48 -9.02
C GLN A 105 5.06 -22.78 -7.82
N ILE A 106 5.33 -23.84 -7.06
CA ILE A 106 4.55 -24.14 -5.85
C ILE A 106 4.70 -23.03 -4.80
N ILE A 107 5.91 -22.51 -4.61
CA ILE A 107 6.17 -21.42 -3.66
C ILE A 107 5.45 -20.13 -4.10
N SER A 108 5.44 -19.80 -5.40
CA SER A 108 4.78 -18.59 -5.89
C SER A 108 3.26 -18.65 -5.70
N TRP A 109 2.62 -19.75 -6.11
CA TRP A 109 1.18 -19.96 -5.92
C TRP A 109 0.78 -20.01 -4.44
N SER A 110 1.57 -20.68 -3.60
CA SER A 110 1.31 -20.72 -2.16
C SER A 110 1.48 -19.34 -1.51
N THR A 111 2.43 -18.53 -1.96
CA THR A 111 2.61 -17.15 -1.48
C THR A 111 1.43 -16.26 -1.87
N LEU A 112 0.89 -16.42 -3.09
CA LEU A 112 -0.30 -15.68 -3.51
C LEU A 112 -1.49 -15.97 -2.60
N ILE A 113 -1.76 -17.25 -2.32
CA ILE A 113 -2.85 -17.66 -1.42
C ILE A 113 -2.57 -17.17 0.02
N SER A 114 -1.33 -17.30 0.49
CA SER A 114 -0.96 -16.89 1.85
C SER A 114 -1.13 -15.39 2.07
N SER A 115 -1.01 -14.56 1.03
CA SER A 115 -1.17 -13.11 1.15
C SER A 115 -2.55 -12.66 1.63
N PHE A 116 -3.60 -13.45 1.39
CA PHE A 116 -4.94 -13.19 1.93
C PHE A 116 -5.11 -13.78 3.32
N VAL A 117 -4.59 -14.99 3.53
CA VAL A 117 -4.83 -15.79 4.73
C VAL A 117 -4.01 -15.30 5.94
N VAL A 118 -2.73 -14.97 5.73
CA VAL A 118 -1.81 -14.57 6.80
C VAL A 118 -2.30 -13.31 7.53
N PRO A 119 -2.74 -12.24 6.83
CA PRO A 119 -3.37 -11.10 7.49
C PRO A 119 -4.54 -11.47 8.38
N LEU A 120 -5.46 -12.32 7.90
CA LEU A 120 -6.68 -12.74 8.62
C LEU A 120 -6.39 -13.51 9.92
N LEU A 121 -5.24 -14.19 9.99
CA LEU A 121 -4.77 -14.92 11.17
C LEU A 121 -4.04 -14.02 12.17
N SER A 122 -3.51 -12.88 11.72
CA SER A 122 -2.80 -11.91 12.56
C SER A 122 -3.73 -11.30 13.62
N SER A 123 -3.12 -10.81 14.72
CA SER A 123 -3.85 -10.09 15.77
C SER A 123 -4.55 -8.83 15.21
N THR A 124 -5.69 -8.45 15.77
CA THR A 124 -6.49 -7.27 15.38
C THR A 124 -5.89 -5.92 15.78
N ARG A 125 -4.76 -5.93 16.51
CA ARG A 125 -4.05 -4.72 16.89
C ARG A 125 -3.63 -3.96 15.64
N LEU A 126 -3.93 -2.66 15.58
CA LEU A 126 -3.74 -1.83 14.39
C LEU A 126 -2.37 -2.03 13.73
N PHE A 127 -1.31 -1.85 14.51
CA PHE A 127 0.07 -1.94 14.03
C PHE A 127 0.43 -3.33 13.49
N HIS A 128 0.12 -4.40 14.24
CA HIS A 128 0.47 -5.77 13.84
C HIS A 128 -0.34 -6.25 12.63
N ARG A 129 -1.63 -5.89 12.57
CA ARG A 129 -2.49 -6.22 11.44
C ARG A 129 -2.04 -5.50 10.19
N LEU A 130 -1.79 -4.20 10.28
CA LEU A 130 -1.33 -3.41 9.14
C LEU A 130 0.02 -3.91 8.63
N LEU A 131 1.00 -4.09 9.51
CA LEU A 131 2.33 -4.59 9.13
C LEU A 131 2.26 -5.98 8.47
N SER A 132 1.38 -6.87 8.99
CA SER A 132 1.13 -8.18 8.38
C SER A 132 0.53 -8.07 6.98
N ILE A 133 -0.45 -7.17 6.77
CA ILE A 133 -1.04 -6.89 5.46
C ILE A 133 0.04 -6.36 4.50
N LEU A 134 0.73 -5.28 4.87
CA LEU A 134 1.75 -4.63 4.03
C LEU A 134 2.83 -5.63 3.60
N LEU A 135 3.37 -6.40 4.54
CA LEU A 135 4.46 -7.31 4.26
C LEU A 135 4.03 -8.50 3.38
N SER A 136 2.81 -8.99 3.57
CA SER A 136 2.23 -10.05 2.73
C SER A 136 1.95 -9.60 1.28
N LEU A 137 1.49 -8.35 1.11
CA LEU A 137 1.24 -7.76 -0.20
C LEU A 137 2.53 -7.37 -0.93
N VAL A 138 3.54 -6.89 -0.19
CA VAL A 138 4.89 -6.67 -0.72
C VAL A 138 5.48 -7.98 -1.23
N SER A 139 5.36 -9.06 -0.45
CA SER A 139 5.87 -10.40 -0.83
C SER A 139 5.27 -10.89 -2.15
N THR A 140 3.97 -10.71 -2.34
CA THR A 140 3.31 -11.09 -3.60
C THR A 140 3.70 -10.18 -4.74
N PHE A 141 3.76 -8.86 -4.54
CA PHE A 141 4.19 -7.94 -5.58
C PHE A 141 5.60 -8.25 -6.08
N LEU A 142 6.53 -8.61 -5.18
CA LEU A 142 7.90 -9.00 -5.55
C LEU A 142 7.91 -10.15 -6.56
N LEU A 143 7.07 -11.17 -6.37
CA LEU A 143 6.96 -12.30 -7.31
C LEU A 143 6.36 -11.90 -8.66
N LEU A 144 5.54 -10.85 -8.69
CA LEU A 144 4.91 -10.28 -9.89
C LEU A 144 5.73 -9.15 -10.52
N SER A 145 7.01 -8.99 -10.16
CA SER A 145 7.87 -7.90 -10.61
C SER A 145 9.20 -8.42 -11.15
N THR A 146 9.68 -7.82 -12.24
CA THR A 146 10.95 -8.21 -12.89
C THR A 146 12.01 -7.11 -12.87
N GLY A 147 11.63 -5.88 -12.54
CA GLY A 147 12.52 -4.71 -12.57
C GLY A 147 12.45 -3.84 -11.33
N CYS A 148 12.90 -2.59 -11.45
CA CYS A 148 12.94 -1.62 -10.37
C CYS A 148 11.56 -1.28 -9.77
N GLU A 149 10.47 -1.56 -10.50
CA GLU A 149 9.10 -1.47 -9.99
C GLU A 149 8.88 -2.30 -8.70
N ALA A 150 9.66 -3.36 -8.49
CA ALA A 150 9.65 -4.19 -7.29
C ALA A 150 9.85 -3.40 -5.99
N LEU A 151 10.60 -2.29 -6.06
CA LEU A 151 10.91 -1.43 -4.92
C LEU A 151 9.79 -0.45 -4.58
N PHE A 152 8.82 -0.25 -5.48
CA PHE A 152 7.76 0.73 -5.29
C PHE A 152 6.83 0.41 -4.09
N PRO A 153 6.22 -0.79 -3.98
CA PRO A 153 5.35 -1.10 -2.84
C PRO A 153 6.05 -1.08 -1.47
N PRO A 154 7.30 -1.55 -1.29
CA PRO A 154 8.05 -1.36 -0.05
C PRO A 154 8.22 0.11 0.34
N VAL A 155 8.62 0.96 -0.61
CA VAL A 155 8.80 2.40 -0.35
C VAL A 155 7.46 3.08 -0.03
N LEU A 156 6.39 2.73 -0.78
CA LEU A 156 5.04 3.19 -0.51
C LEU A 156 4.59 2.76 0.90
N SER A 157 4.81 1.50 1.28
CA SER A 157 4.47 0.97 2.60
C SER A 157 5.20 1.69 3.73
N CYS A 158 6.49 2.01 3.52
CA CYS A 158 7.28 2.82 4.44
C CYS A 158 6.66 4.22 4.61
N LEU A 159 6.35 4.89 3.49
CA LEU A 159 5.71 6.21 3.53
C LEU A 159 4.37 6.18 4.27
N MET A 160 3.53 5.17 4.01
CA MET A 160 2.24 5.02 4.68
C MET A 160 2.40 4.78 6.19
N PHE A 161 3.41 4.02 6.59
CA PHE A 161 3.71 3.81 8.00
C PHE A 161 4.16 5.10 8.68
N VAL A 162 5.04 5.87 8.03
CA VAL A 162 5.46 7.19 8.50
C VAL A 162 4.28 8.17 8.56
N TRP A 163 3.35 8.09 7.60
CA TRP A 163 2.13 8.90 7.58
C TRP A 163 1.27 8.69 8.84
N ILE A 164 1.06 7.44 9.24
CA ILE A 164 0.33 7.13 10.48
C ILE A 164 1.05 7.74 11.68
N ASN A 165 2.38 7.55 11.79
CA ASN A 165 3.14 8.03 12.94
C ASN A 165 3.17 9.55 13.07
N ILE A 166 3.23 10.29 11.95
CA ILE A 166 3.24 11.76 11.96
C ILE A 166 1.84 12.32 12.26
N GLU A 167 0.78 11.67 11.78
CA GLU A 167 -0.60 12.04 12.13
C GLU A 167 -0.88 11.83 13.63
N GLN A 168 -0.33 10.78 14.22
CA GLN A 168 -0.41 10.55 15.67
C GLN A 168 0.29 11.66 16.46
N GLU A 169 1.48 12.11 16.06
CA GLU A 169 2.13 13.26 16.71
C GLU A 169 1.37 14.56 16.50
N ALA A 170 0.81 14.77 15.32
CA ALA A 170 0.01 15.96 15.03
C ALA A 170 -1.21 16.04 15.98
N LEU A 171 -1.86 14.92 16.28
CA LEU A 171 -2.94 14.86 17.27
C LEU A 171 -2.45 15.15 18.68
N GLN A 172 -1.34 14.55 19.10
CA GLN A 172 -0.74 14.76 20.43
C GLN A 172 -0.34 16.23 20.63
N SER A 173 0.19 16.85 19.59
CA SER A 173 0.69 18.23 19.62
C SER A 173 -0.39 19.27 19.93
N LYS A 174 -1.66 18.98 19.59
CA LYS A 174 -2.83 19.85 19.77
C LYS A 174 -3.52 19.69 21.13
N GLY A 175 -2.87 19.04 22.10
CA GLY A 175 -3.30 19.05 23.50
C GLY A 175 -4.46 18.11 23.85
N LEU A 176 -4.75 17.09 23.03
CA LEU A 176 -5.67 16.02 23.42
C LEU A 176 -4.99 15.05 24.43
N CYS A 177 -4.58 15.60 25.58
CA CYS A 177 -3.73 14.94 26.59
C CYS A 177 -4.42 13.78 27.32
N LEU A 178 -5.76 13.65 27.23
CA LEU A 178 -6.49 12.46 27.71
C LEU A 178 -6.14 11.19 26.89
N PHE A 179 -5.61 11.40 25.69
CA PHE A 179 -5.00 10.50 24.70
C PHE A 179 -3.89 9.52 25.11
N LYS A 180 -3.19 9.84 26.20
CA LYS A 180 -1.73 9.61 26.30
C LYS A 180 -1.31 8.16 26.58
N THR A 181 -2.22 7.27 26.99
CA THR A 181 -1.80 6.01 27.65
C THR A 181 -2.26 4.70 26.98
N LEU A 182 -3.10 4.72 25.93
CA LEU A 182 -3.62 3.47 25.32
C LEU A 182 -3.18 3.15 23.86
N GLN A 183 -2.74 4.09 23.05
CA GLN A 183 -3.38 4.15 21.72
C GLN A 183 -2.72 3.48 20.49
N LEU A 184 -1.58 2.77 20.59
CA LEU A 184 -1.04 2.02 19.44
C LEU A 184 -1.03 0.49 19.64
N SER A 185 -0.94 0.04 20.90
CA SER A 185 -0.88 -1.37 21.26
C SER A 185 -2.21 -1.94 21.76
N SER A 186 -3.19 -1.10 22.12
CA SER A 186 -4.50 -1.53 22.66
C SER A 186 -5.72 -1.14 21.82
N THR A 187 -5.56 -0.36 20.75
CA THR A 187 -6.65 -0.11 19.80
C THR A 187 -6.76 -1.28 18.84
N ASP A 188 -7.92 -1.93 18.83
CA ASP A 188 -8.23 -3.04 17.94
C ASP A 188 -9.10 -2.59 16.76
N PHE A 189 -8.83 -3.13 15.56
CA PHE A 189 -9.70 -2.95 14.38
C PHE A 189 -11.12 -3.52 14.57
N SER A 190 -11.30 -4.37 15.58
CA SER A 190 -12.58 -5.02 15.90
C SER A 190 -13.46 -4.20 16.84
N ASP A 191 -12.92 -3.15 17.48
CA ASP A 191 -13.72 -2.31 18.37
C ASP A 191 -14.62 -1.41 17.51
N SER A 192 -15.93 -1.62 17.62
CA SER A 192 -16.90 -0.71 17.04
C SER A 192 -16.67 0.68 17.64
N ILE A 193 -16.38 1.67 16.80
CA ILE A 193 -16.22 3.07 17.22
C ILE A 193 -17.49 3.47 17.99
N ASP A 194 -17.38 3.66 19.30
CA ASP A 194 -18.48 4.11 20.14
C ASP A 194 -19.00 5.44 19.60
N ILE A 195 -20.31 5.51 19.29
CA ILE A 195 -20.96 6.72 18.77
C ILE A 195 -20.74 7.93 19.69
N THR A 196 -20.56 7.69 20.99
CA THR A 196 -20.30 8.70 22.02
C THR A 196 -18.89 9.28 22.00
N LYS A 197 -17.93 8.64 21.30
CA LYS A 197 -16.53 9.08 21.19
C LYS A 197 -16.18 9.70 19.82
N ILE A 198 -17.16 9.84 18.92
CA ILE A 198 -16.93 10.39 17.57
C ILE A 198 -16.50 11.86 17.68
N ARG A 199 -15.31 12.16 17.14
CA ARG A 199 -14.81 13.53 17.07
C ARG A 199 -15.50 14.30 15.94
N GLN A 200 -15.77 15.58 16.17
CA GLN A 200 -16.24 16.50 15.13
C GLN A 200 -15.21 16.70 14.01
N LEU A 201 -15.70 16.91 12.78
CA LEU A 201 -14.91 17.18 11.58
C LEU A 201 -14.08 18.46 11.75
N ARG A 202 -12.79 18.39 11.38
CA ARG A 202 -11.86 19.52 11.38
C ARG A 202 -11.18 19.67 10.02
N LEU A 203 -10.55 20.82 9.78
CA LEU A 203 -9.76 21.05 8.56
C LEU A 203 -8.61 20.05 8.39
N ASP A 204 -8.08 19.49 9.48
CA ASP A 204 -7.09 18.40 9.43
C ASP A 204 -7.65 17.16 8.70
N ASP A 205 -8.96 16.94 8.75
CA ASP A 205 -9.61 15.78 8.14
C ASP A 205 -9.73 15.95 6.63
N ILE A 206 -9.95 17.18 6.16
CA ILE A 206 -9.87 17.53 4.73
C ILE A 206 -8.45 17.30 4.21
N ARG A 207 -7.42 17.71 4.97
CA ARG A 207 -6.01 17.45 4.60
C ARG A 207 -5.74 15.95 4.46
N ARG A 208 -6.20 15.14 5.42
CA ARG A 208 -6.02 13.67 5.39
C ARG A 208 -6.69 13.04 4.18
N SER A 209 -7.91 13.46 3.86
CA SER A 209 -8.61 13.02 2.64
C SER A 209 -7.89 13.45 1.37
N TYR A 210 -7.32 14.66 1.33
CA TYR A 210 -6.50 15.10 0.20
C TYR A 210 -5.21 14.25 0.04
N PHE A 211 -4.49 13.99 1.14
CA PHE A 211 -3.30 13.12 1.12
C PHE A 211 -3.67 11.70 0.65
N PHE A 212 -4.80 11.18 1.12
CA PHE A 212 -5.33 9.89 0.66
C PHE A 212 -5.55 9.88 -0.85
N VAL A 213 -6.31 10.83 -1.40
CA VAL A 213 -6.58 10.90 -2.85
C VAL A 213 -5.28 11.03 -3.63
N PHE A 214 -4.34 11.85 -3.16
CA PHE A 214 -3.02 11.98 -3.78
C PHE A 214 -2.24 10.66 -3.78
N PHE A 215 -2.24 9.92 -2.67
CA PHE A 215 -1.57 8.62 -2.58
C PHE A 215 -2.22 7.54 -3.45
N ILE A 216 -3.54 7.58 -3.65
CA ILE A 216 -4.24 6.71 -4.61
C ILE A 216 -3.79 7.02 -6.05
N ILE A 217 -3.73 8.29 -6.43
CA ILE A 217 -3.23 8.69 -7.75
C ILE A 217 -1.77 8.26 -7.93
N MET A 218 -0.94 8.44 -6.89
CA MET A 218 0.43 7.94 -6.87
C MET A 218 0.51 6.41 -6.98
N ALA A 219 -0.40 5.67 -6.35
CA ALA A 219 -0.45 4.22 -6.43
C ALA A 219 -0.78 3.74 -7.86
N PHE A 220 -1.64 4.46 -8.57
CA PHE A 220 -2.01 4.13 -9.95
C PHE A 220 -0.91 4.46 -10.97
N PHE A 221 -0.33 5.66 -10.89
CA PHE A 221 0.64 6.13 -11.88
C PHE A 221 2.12 5.87 -11.49
N GLY A 222 2.40 5.61 -10.21
CA GLY A 222 3.76 5.59 -9.67
C GLY A 222 4.65 4.46 -10.18
N THR A 223 4.08 3.34 -10.62
CA THR A 223 4.84 2.25 -11.24
C THR A 223 5.08 2.47 -12.74
N GLY A 224 4.51 3.53 -13.34
CA GLY A 224 4.71 3.96 -14.74
C GLY A 224 4.18 3.00 -15.82
N ASN A 225 4.04 1.72 -15.49
CA ASN A 225 3.75 0.64 -16.44
C ASN A 225 2.25 0.31 -16.55
N ILE A 226 1.40 0.96 -15.74
CA ILE A 226 -0.02 0.61 -15.58
C ILE A 226 -0.92 1.37 -16.57
N ALA A 227 -0.51 2.57 -16.99
CA ALA A 227 -1.34 3.43 -17.84
C ALA A 227 -1.54 2.87 -19.26
N SER A 228 -0.65 2.00 -19.74
CA SER A 228 -0.80 1.29 -21.01
C SER A 228 -0.73 -0.21 -20.78
N ILE A 229 -1.85 -0.93 -20.93
CA ILE A 229 -1.90 -2.40 -20.87
C ILE A 229 -0.85 -3.04 -21.83
N ASN A 230 -0.49 -2.32 -22.89
CA ASN A 230 0.49 -2.74 -23.89
C ASN A 230 1.96 -2.67 -23.44
N SER A 231 2.28 -2.01 -22.31
CA SER A 231 3.65 -1.95 -21.78
C SER A 231 3.93 -3.02 -20.72
N PHE A 232 2.92 -3.81 -20.33
CA PHE A 232 3.13 -4.90 -19.38
C PHE A 232 3.96 -6.02 -20.00
N ASP A 233 5.14 -6.23 -19.43
CA ASP A 233 6.01 -7.33 -19.79
C ASP A 233 5.44 -8.66 -19.24
N PRO A 234 5.10 -9.63 -20.12
CA PRO A 234 4.66 -10.97 -19.71
C PRO A 234 5.66 -11.68 -18.80
N ALA A 235 6.94 -11.29 -18.84
CA ALA A 235 7.96 -11.87 -17.99
C ALA A 235 7.68 -11.68 -16.49
N SER A 236 6.91 -10.65 -16.12
CA SER A 236 6.57 -10.39 -14.73
C SER A 236 5.65 -11.44 -14.09
N VAL A 237 5.09 -12.38 -14.84
CA VAL A 237 4.29 -13.52 -14.32
C VAL A 237 5.04 -14.86 -14.43
N TYR A 238 6.26 -14.88 -14.96
CA TYR A 238 6.98 -16.13 -15.18
C TYR A 238 7.30 -16.90 -13.89
N CYS A 239 7.25 -16.25 -12.72
CA CYS A 239 7.31 -16.94 -11.44
C CYS A 239 6.12 -17.91 -11.20
N PHE A 240 4.99 -17.73 -11.89
CA PHE A 240 3.76 -18.53 -11.75
C PHE A 240 3.51 -19.46 -12.92
N LEU A 241 3.67 -18.94 -14.14
CA LEU A 241 3.39 -19.65 -15.38
C LEU A 241 4.21 -19.08 -16.54
N THR A 242 4.78 -19.98 -17.33
CA THR A 242 5.52 -19.66 -18.55
C THR A 242 4.69 -19.93 -19.81
N VAL A 243 3.69 -20.82 -19.72
CA VAL A 243 2.75 -21.10 -20.80
C VAL A 243 1.74 -19.98 -20.90
N PHE A 244 1.56 -19.43 -22.10
CA PHE A 244 0.62 -18.34 -22.32
C PHE A 244 -0.82 -18.78 -22.00
N ASN A 245 -1.40 -18.17 -20.97
CA ASN A 245 -2.81 -18.27 -20.63
C ASN A 245 -3.34 -16.85 -20.38
N PRO A 246 -4.07 -16.25 -21.35
CA PRO A 246 -4.41 -14.83 -21.29
C PRO A 246 -5.27 -14.48 -20.09
N PHE A 247 -6.13 -15.39 -19.64
CA PHE A 247 -7.02 -15.16 -18.50
C PHE A 247 -6.27 -15.16 -17.17
N ILE A 248 -5.41 -16.17 -16.94
CA ILE A 248 -4.65 -16.26 -15.68
C ILE A 248 -3.57 -15.17 -15.63
N MET A 249 -2.87 -14.96 -16.75
CA MET A 249 -1.89 -13.88 -16.91
C MET A 249 -2.53 -12.52 -16.64
N GLY A 250 -3.68 -12.25 -17.27
CA GLY A 250 -4.44 -11.02 -17.05
C GLY A 250 -4.91 -10.85 -15.61
N ALA A 251 -5.42 -11.93 -14.98
CA ALA A 251 -5.85 -11.88 -13.58
C ALA A 251 -4.69 -11.56 -12.62
N LEU A 252 -3.51 -12.15 -12.82
CA LEU A 252 -2.31 -11.86 -12.03
C LEU A 252 -1.86 -10.41 -12.24
N MET A 253 -1.94 -9.88 -13.45
CA MET A 253 -1.67 -8.46 -13.71
C MET A 253 -2.66 -7.53 -13.02
N MET A 254 -3.96 -7.85 -13.08
CA MET A 254 -4.97 -7.08 -12.36
C MET A 254 -4.72 -7.10 -10.84
N TRP A 255 -4.28 -8.25 -10.31
CA TRP A 255 -3.88 -8.37 -8.90
C TRP A 255 -2.65 -7.51 -8.58
N LYS A 256 -1.63 -7.48 -9.46
CA LYS A 256 -0.45 -6.61 -9.33
C LYS A 256 -0.83 -5.13 -9.22
N VAL A 257 -1.77 -4.69 -10.07
CA VAL A 257 -2.28 -3.31 -10.09
C VAL A 257 -3.05 -3.00 -8.80
N LEU A 258 -3.78 -3.96 -8.24
CA LEU A 258 -4.59 -3.77 -7.04
C LEU A 258 -3.76 -3.58 -5.75
N ILE A 259 -2.58 -4.19 -5.66
CA ILE A 259 -1.76 -4.23 -4.42
C ILE A 259 -1.48 -2.82 -3.85
N PRO A 260 -0.95 -1.85 -4.60
CA PRO A 260 -0.71 -0.50 -4.09
C PRO A 260 -1.97 0.20 -3.56
N PHE A 261 -3.13 -0.02 -4.18
CA PHE A 261 -4.38 0.57 -3.70
C PHE A 261 -4.81 -0.02 -2.36
N VAL A 262 -4.69 -1.34 -2.18
CA VAL A 262 -5.00 -2.01 -0.90
C VAL A 262 -4.10 -1.48 0.21
N ILE A 263 -2.81 -1.29 -0.08
CA ILE A 263 -1.84 -0.71 0.88
C ILE A 263 -2.33 0.67 1.35
N VAL A 264 -2.63 1.59 0.43
CA VAL A 264 -3.08 2.95 0.78
C VAL A 264 -4.41 2.92 1.53
N MET A 265 -5.38 2.11 1.08
CA MET A 265 -6.68 1.97 1.74
C MET A 265 -6.59 1.44 3.18
N CYS A 266 -5.81 0.38 3.42
CA CYS A 266 -5.62 -0.14 4.77
C CYS A 266 -5.00 0.90 5.72
N THR A 267 -4.14 1.77 5.19
CA THR A 267 -3.49 2.81 5.99
C THR A 267 -4.44 3.96 6.30
N PHE A 268 -5.31 4.32 5.35
CA PHE A 268 -6.38 5.29 5.57
C PHE A 268 -7.38 4.82 6.63
N GLU A 269 -7.80 3.56 6.57
CA GLU A 269 -8.63 2.96 7.62
C GLU A 269 -7.92 2.98 8.98
N SER A 270 -6.62 2.72 9.03
CA SER A 270 -5.84 2.81 10.27
C SER A 270 -5.80 4.23 10.83
N ILE A 271 -5.64 5.25 9.98
CA ILE A 271 -5.71 6.67 10.37
C ILE A 271 -7.10 7.00 10.91
N GLN A 272 -8.16 6.53 10.26
CA GLN A 272 -9.53 6.75 10.70
C GLN A 272 -9.81 6.14 12.08
N VAL A 273 -9.44 4.88 12.30
CA VAL A 273 -9.64 4.21 13.60
C VAL A 273 -8.80 4.87 14.68
N SER A 274 -7.55 5.22 14.38
CA SER A 274 -6.66 5.87 15.35
C SER A 274 -7.04 7.33 15.67
N THR A 275 -7.82 7.98 14.80
CA THR A 275 -8.32 9.35 15.00
C THR A 275 -9.75 9.41 15.53
N GLN A 276 -10.42 8.26 15.70
CA GLN A 276 -11.81 8.14 16.18
C GLN A 276 -12.80 8.98 15.33
N LEU A 277 -12.63 8.94 14.01
CA LEU A 277 -13.49 9.65 13.06
C LEU A 277 -14.57 8.74 12.48
N SER A 278 -15.71 9.32 12.15
CA SER A 278 -16.78 8.61 11.45
C SER A 278 -16.33 8.21 10.03
N SER A 279 -16.36 6.90 9.75
CA SER A 279 -16.04 6.32 8.43
C SER A 279 -16.78 7.01 7.30
N ARG A 280 -18.09 7.19 7.51
CA ARG A 280 -18.99 7.76 6.51
C ARG A 280 -18.60 9.19 6.14
N SER A 281 -18.24 10.02 7.12
CA SER A 281 -17.95 11.43 6.86
C SER A 281 -16.63 11.63 6.15
N LEU A 282 -15.58 10.90 6.53
CA LEU A 282 -14.28 10.95 5.84
C LEU A 282 -14.40 10.42 4.41
N PHE A 283 -15.11 9.31 4.21
CA PHE A 283 -15.35 8.74 2.89
C PHE A 283 -16.14 9.70 1.98
N LEU A 284 -17.14 10.41 2.52
CA LEU A 284 -17.86 11.44 1.77
C LEU A 284 -16.94 12.60 1.34
N ILE A 285 -16.00 13.03 2.19
CA ILE A 285 -15.03 14.07 1.82
C ILE A 285 -14.12 13.57 0.69
N VAL A 286 -13.65 12.33 0.77
CA VAL A 286 -12.85 11.70 -0.29
C VAL A 286 -13.62 11.65 -1.61
N LEU A 287 -14.90 11.26 -1.57
CA LEU A 287 -15.77 11.22 -2.74
C LEU A 287 -15.92 12.61 -3.35
N VAL A 288 -16.23 13.64 -2.54
CA VAL A 288 -16.36 15.03 -3.02
C VAL A 288 -15.06 15.54 -3.66
N ILE A 289 -13.90 15.31 -3.03
CA ILE A 289 -12.61 15.71 -3.61
C ILE A 289 -12.36 15.00 -4.95
N SER A 290 -12.72 13.72 -5.04
CA SER A 290 -12.53 12.93 -6.25
C SER A 290 -13.46 13.36 -7.38
N ASP A 291 -14.70 13.72 -7.07
CA ASP A 291 -15.66 14.25 -8.05
C ASP A 291 -15.25 15.65 -8.54
N LEU A 292 -14.73 16.51 -7.66
CA LEU A 292 -14.16 17.80 -8.06
C LEU A 292 -12.98 17.62 -9.01
N MET A 293 -12.13 16.63 -8.76
CA MET A 293 -11.05 16.25 -9.67
C MET A 293 -11.60 15.71 -11.01
N ALA A 294 -12.66 14.89 -10.98
CA ALA A 294 -13.31 14.40 -12.20
C ALA A 294 -13.88 15.54 -13.05
N LEU A 295 -14.55 16.51 -12.41
CA LEU A 295 -15.06 17.72 -13.09
C LEU A 295 -13.92 18.55 -13.70
N HIS A 296 -12.80 18.68 -13.02
CA HIS A 296 -11.63 19.35 -13.59
C HIS A 296 -11.15 18.67 -14.88
N PHE A 297 -11.07 17.33 -14.90
CA PHE A 297 -10.74 16.61 -16.13
C PHE A 297 -11.82 16.67 -17.20
N PHE A 298 -13.10 16.72 -16.81
CA PHE A 298 -14.21 16.92 -17.74
C PHE A 298 -14.06 18.24 -18.52
N PHE A 299 -13.71 19.34 -17.83
CA PHE A 299 -13.47 20.63 -18.49
C PHE A 299 -12.17 20.68 -19.31
N LEU A 300 -11.26 19.72 -19.11
CA LEU A 300 -10.05 19.57 -19.91
C LEU A 300 -10.22 18.61 -21.10
N VAL A 301 -11.40 18.02 -21.29
CA VAL A 301 -11.69 17.22 -22.49
C VAL A 301 -11.61 18.12 -23.71
N GLN A 302 -10.83 17.67 -24.70
CA GLN A 302 -10.60 18.42 -25.93
C GLN A 302 -11.44 17.81 -27.05
N ASP A 303 -12.19 18.66 -27.77
CA ASP A 303 -12.96 18.30 -28.96
C ASP A 303 -12.21 18.60 -30.27
N TYR A 304 -10.97 19.08 -30.17
CA TYR A 304 -10.14 19.49 -31.29
C TYR A 304 -8.69 19.01 -31.09
N GLY A 305 -7.93 18.88 -32.18
CA GLY A 305 -6.55 18.40 -32.16
C GLY A 305 -6.38 17.03 -32.80
N SER A 306 -5.31 16.32 -32.45
CA SER A 306 -5.08 14.97 -32.96
C SER A 306 -6.04 13.97 -32.31
N TRP A 307 -6.39 12.89 -33.01
CA TRP A 307 -7.20 11.80 -32.46
C TRP A 307 -6.60 11.20 -31.18
N LEU A 308 -5.27 11.24 -31.05
CA LEU A 308 -4.57 10.79 -29.84
C LEU A 308 -4.81 11.74 -28.66
N ASP A 309 -4.75 13.05 -28.88
CA ASP A 309 -4.98 14.04 -27.82
C ASP A 309 -6.44 14.02 -27.33
N ILE A 310 -7.37 13.90 -28.27
CA ILE A 310 -8.80 13.70 -27.97
C ILE A 310 -8.97 12.40 -27.17
N GLY A 311 -8.41 11.29 -27.65
CA GLY A 311 -8.51 9.99 -26.97
C GLY A 311 -7.87 9.96 -25.58
N THR A 312 -6.73 10.62 -25.38
CA THR A 312 -6.05 10.69 -24.08
C THR A 312 -6.81 11.57 -23.08
N SER A 313 -7.36 12.70 -23.51
CA SER A 313 -8.19 13.55 -22.65
C SER A 313 -9.44 12.82 -22.14
N ILE A 314 -10.13 12.08 -23.02
CA ILE A 314 -11.28 11.24 -22.67
C ILE A 314 -10.84 10.11 -21.73
N SER A 315 -9.72 9.46 -22.03
CA SER A 315 -9.19 8.37 -21.21
C SER A 315 -8.87 8.83 -19.79
N HIS A 316 -8.23 9.99 -19.61
CA HIS A 316 -7.97 10.55 -18.28
C HIS A 316 -9.25 10.80 -17.48
N TYR A 317 -10.28 11.35 -18.11
CA TYR A 317 -11.58 11.56 -17.47
C TYR A 317 -12.23 10.24 -17.03
N VAL A 318 -12.28 9.25 -17.92
CA VAL A 318 -12.85 7.92 -17.62
C VAL A 318 -12.05 7.20 -16.53
N ILE A 319 -10.72 7.29 -16.56
CA ILE A 319 -9.85 6.72 -15.53
C ILE A 319 -10.23 7.31 -14.16
N VAL A 320 -10.31 8.64 -14.04
CA VAL A 320 -10.63 9.29 -12.75
C VAL A 320 -12.01 8.86 -12.23
N MET A 321 -13.05 8.83 -13.07
CA MET A 321 -14.38 8.35 -12.66
C MET A 321 -14.40 6.86 -12.29
N SER A 322 -13.72 6.02 -13.06
CA SER A 322 -13.65 4.58 -12.76
C SER A 322 -12.91 4.33 -11.43
N MET A 323 -11.89 5.14 -11.14
CA MET A 323 -11.14 5.07 -9.89
C MET A 323 -12.02 5.37 -8.68
N THR A 324 -12.93 6.37 -8.74
CA THR A 324 -13.80 6.68 -7.58
C THR A 324 -14.72 5.51 -7.22
N ILE A 325 -15.35 4.90 -8.23
CA ILE A 325 -16.21 3.72 -8.05
C ILE A 325 -15.40 2.54 -7.51
N PHE A 326 -14.21 2.32 -8.08
CA PHE A 326 -13.31 1.26 -7.67
C PHE A 326 -12.86 1.41 -6.20
N LEU A 327 -12.55 2.63 -5.75
CA LEU A 327 -12.21 2.89 -4.35
C LEU A 327 -13.36 2.55 -3.40
N MET A 328 -14.62 2.78 -3.80
CA MET A 328 -15.76 2.37 -2.99
C MET A 328 -15.80 0.85 -2.78
N VAL A 329 -15.66 0.07 -3.86
CA VAL A 329 -15.59 -1.39 -3.77
C VAL A 329 -14.39 -1.83 -2.93
N LEU A 330 -13.24 -1.21 -3.15
CA LEU A 330 -12.01 -1.54 -2.45
C LEU A 330 -12.10 -1.27 -0.95
N SER A 331 -12.81 -0.22 -0.54
CA SER A 331 -13.02 0.10 0.88
C SER A 331 -13.76 -1.01 1.63
N VAL A 332 -14.73 -1.67 0.98
CA VAL A 332 -15.43 -2.81 1.58
C VAL A 332 -14.47 -3.99 1.71
N PHE A 333 -13.66 -4.24 0.68
CA PHE A 333 -12.66 -5.30 0.70
C PHE A 333 -11.60 -5.09 1.79
N THR A 334 -11.04 -3.88 1.91
CA THR A 334 -10.06 -3.55 2.93
C THR A 334 -10.64 -3.62 4.33
N HIS A 335 -11.88 -3.19 4.52
CA HIS A 335 -12.55 -3.29 5.81
C HIS A 335 -12.70 -4.75 6.29
N ILE A 336 -13.00 -5.67 5.36
CA ILE A 336 -13.01 -7.11 5.66
C ILE A 336 -11.60 -7.57 6.03
N LEU A 337 -10.59 -7.15 5.28
CA LEU A 337 -9.19 -7.51 5.49
C LEU A 337 -8.59 -6.91 6.76
N THR A 338 -9.11 -5.81 7.31
CA THR A 338 -8.62 -5.20 8.55
C THR A 338 -9.41 -5.67 9.78
N SER A 339 -10.74 -5.77 9.67
CA SER A 339 -11.63 -6.03 10.80
C SER A 339 -11.83 -7.51 11.14
N LYS A 340 -11.91 -8.40 10.14
CA LYS A 340 -12.24 -9.82 10.41
C LYS A 340 -11.03 -10.61 10.88
N ARG A 341 -11.16 -11.35 11.98
CA ARG A 341 -10.16 -12.30 12.45
C ARG A 341 -10.67 -13.74 12.34
N ILE A 342 -9.88 -14.62 11.73
CA ILE A 342 -10.16 -16.05 11.74
C ILE A 342 -9.53 -16.64 13.02
N LEU A 343 -10.36 -16.96 14.02
CA LEU A 343 -9.89 -17.70 15.19
C LEU A 343 -9.79 -19.19 14.85
N VAL A 344 -8.59 -19.65 14.50
CA VAL A 344 -8.27 -21.08 14.41
C VAL A 344 -8.02 -21.60 15.82
N GLY A 345 -8.98 -22.35 16.36
CA GLY A 345 -8.82 -23.14 17.58
C GLY A 345 -9.07 -22.37 18.89
N ARG A 346 -10.34 -22.15 19.24
CA ARG A 346 -10.68 -21.95 20.65
C ARG A 346 -10.64 -23.33 21.31
N ARG A 347 -9.50 -23.68 21.93
CA ARG A 347 -9.43 -24.80 22.86
C ARG A 347 -10.44 -24.48 23.96
N MET A 348 -11.54 -25.24 23.98
CA MET A 348 -12.62 -25.10 24.95
C MET A 348 -11.99 -25.26 26.33
N LYS A 349 -11.84 -24.17 27.09
CA LYS A 349 -11.51 -24.27 28.51
C LYS A 349 -12.74 -24.86 29.19
N MET A 350 -12.76 -26.19 29.28
CA MET A 350 -13.68 -26.92 30.14
C MET A 350 -13.37 -26.48 31.57
N HIS A 351 -14.23 -25.64 32.15
CA HIS A 351 -14.27 -25.47 33.59
C HIS A 351 -14.73 -26.82 34.17
N PHE A 352 -13.81 -27.61 34.71
CA PHE A 352 -14.16 -28.69 35.62
C PHE A 352 -14.75 -28.03 36.87
N ARG A 353 -15.97 -28.43 37.21
CA ARG A 353 -16.76 -27.90 38.32
C ARG A 353 -16.54 -28.76 39.56
#